data_AF-A0A6V8KHX9-F1
#
_entry.id   AF-A0A6V8KHX9-F1
#
_cell.length_a   1.000
_cell.length_b   1.000
_cell.length_c   1.000
_cell.angle_alpha   90.00
_cell.angle_beta   90.00
_cell.angle_gamma   90.00
#
_symmetry.space_group_name_H-M   'P 1'
#
loop_
_entity.id
_entity.type
_entity.pdbx_description
1 polymer ?
#
loop_
_entity_poly.entity_id
_entity_poly.type
_entity_poly.pdbx_seq_one_letter_code
_entity_poly.pdbx_strand_id
1 'polypeptide(L)'
;MLDTIVRPDQGPQTDPVGPPVTLPGPEPTILVPVLRGGAVPRPIGAYVVGRGTVHYRPAFDVREILAAATVVAAVTAVAVSRRGRPAVGSVHMGPGGWVSIKGVPAPALRPSGRPWWARLLRARRLVVERA
;
A
#
# COMPACT_ATOMS: atom_id res chain seq x y z
N MET A 1 9.38 -11.43 -7.74
CA MET A 1 10.81 -11.15 -7.99
C MET A 1 10.85 -9.78 -8.63
N LEU A 2 11.05 -8.73 -7.85
CA LEU A 2 11.11 -7.34 -8.33
C LEU A 2 12.58 -6.94 -8.30
N ASP A 3 13.17 -6.75 -9.49
CA ASP A 3 14.52 -6.23 -9.62
C ASP A 3 14.54 -4.76 -9.20
N THR A 4 15.16 -4.49 -8.07
CA THR A 4 15.51 -3.14 -7.65
C THR A 4 16.60 -2.63 -8.58
N ILE A 5 16.27 -1.63 -9.41
CA ILE A 5 17.25 -0.91 -10.24
C ILE A 5 18.24 -0.23 -9.28
N VAL A 6 19.43 -0.81 -9.14
CA VAL A 6 20.55 -0.18 -8.44
C VAL A 6 21.09 0.92 -9.35
N ARG A 7 20.91 2.18 -8.93
CA ARG A 7 21.55 3.34 -9.57
C ARG A 7 23.07 3.22 -9.36
N PRO A 8 23.89 3.16 -10.41
CA PRO A 8 25.34 2.90 -10.30
C PRO A 8 26.16 4.06 -9.71
N ASP A 9 25.51 5.17 -9.40
CA ASP A 9 26.08 6.45 -8.94
C ASP A 9 25.90 6.69 -7.42
N GLN A 10 25.37 5.72 -6.68
CA GLN A 10 25.33 5.71 -5.21
C GLN A 10 26.43 4.77 -4.71
N GLY A 11 27.67 5.27 -4.56
CA GLY A 11 28.68 4.60 -3.75
C GLY A 11 28.16 4.36 -2.32
N PRO A 12 28.77 3.49 -1.50
CA PRO A 12 28.33 3.28 -0.13
C PRO A 12 28.34 4.62 0.61
N GLN A 13 27.15 5.21 0.78
CA GLN A 13 27.00 6.49 1.42
C GLN A 13 27.18 6.21 2.90
N THR A 14 28.40 6.43 3.40
CA THR A 14 28.71 6.27 4.82
C THR A 14 27.97 7.36 5.58
N ASP A 15 26.87 6.99 6.23
CA ASP A 15 26.13 7.92 7.09
C ASP A 15 27.10 8.48 8.15
N PRO A 16 27.15 9.81 8.35
CA PRO A 16 28.07 10.41 9.30
C PRO A 16 27.81 9.90 10.72
N VAL A 17 28.90 9.62 11.43
CA VAL A 17 28.86 9.17 12.83
C VAL A 17 29.07 10.37 13.74
N GLY A 18 28.18 10.54 14.73
CA GLY A 18 28.28 11.60 15.72
C GLY A 18 29.23 11.26 16.88
N PRO A 19 29.48 12.21 17.79
CA PRO A 19 30.39 12.00 18.91
C PRO A 19 29.89 10.86 19.81
N PRO A 20 30.78 9.98 20.31
CA PRO A 20 30.41 8.92 21.21
C PRO A 20 29.90 9.49 22.55
N VAL A 21 28.84 8.89 23.07
CA VAL A 21 28.22 9.25 24.34
C VAL A 21 28.32 8.06 25.29
N THR A 22 28.98 8.25 26.42
CA THR A 22 29.08 7.20 27.46
C THR A 22 27.87 7.29 28.37
N LEU A 23 27.13 6.18 28.52
CA LEU A 23 26.05 6.08 29.47
C LEU A 23 26.59 5.61 30.85
N PRO A 24 26.23 6.30 31.94
CA PRO A 24 26.54 5.84 33.29
C PRO A 24 25.66 4.62 33.63
N GLY A 25 26.27 3.63 34.28
CA GLY A 25 25.59 2.41 34.68
C GLY A 25 26.55 1.43 35.36
N PRO A 26 26.02 0.31 35.91
CA PRO A 26 26.85 -0.75 36.49
C PRO A 26 27.84 -1.33 35.49
N GLU A 27 27.54 -1.19 34.20
CA GLU A 27 28.50 -1.43 33.12
C GLU A 27 28.55 -0.24 32.16
N PRO A 28 29.74 0.30 31.87
CA PRO A 28 29.90 1.41 30.96
C PRO A 28 29.50 0.97 29.54
N THR A 29 28.51 1.67 28.98
CA THR A 29 28.02 1.43 27.62
C THR A 29 28.29 2.67 26.78
N ILE A 30 28.90 2.50 25.60
CA ILE A 30 29.18 3.59 24.68
C ILE A 30 28.12 3.58 23.58
N LEU A 31 27.45 4.71 23.40
CA LEU A 31 26.55 4.96 22.28
C LEU A 31 27.28 5.74 21.20
N VAL A 32 27.31 5.22 19.99
CA VAL A 32 27.89 5.85 18.82
C VAL A 32 26.74 6.22 17.86
N PRO A 33 26.23 7.46 17.87
CA PRO A 33 25.06 7.84 17.10
C PRO A 33 25.37 7.86 15.59
N VAL A 34 24.45 7.29 14.81
CA VAL A 34 24.47 7.35 13.34
C VAL A 34 23.53 8.47 12.92
N LEU A 35 24.05 9.44 12.17
CA LEU A 35 23.34 10.64 11.76
C LEU A 35 22.97 10.54 10.27
N ARG A 36 21.78 11.03 9.92
CA ARG A 36 21.36 11.23 8.54
C ARG A 36 21.51 12.69 8.14
N GLY A 37 22.03 12.92 6.94
CA GLY A 37 22.35 14.25 6.40
C GLY A 37 21.14 15.17 6.19
N GLY A 38 21.38 16.48 6.33
CA GLY A 38 20.43 17.59 6.23
C GLY A 38 21.04 18.86 6.84
N ALA A 39 20.34 20.01 6.79
CA ALA A 39 20.81 21.25 7.43
C ALA A 39 20.96 21.12 8.97
N VAL A 40 20.18 20.22 9.57
CA VAL A 40 20.30 19.79 10.97
C VAL A 40 20.47 18.27 10.97
N PRO A 41 21.63 17.72 11.37
CA PRO A 41 21.85 16.27 11.42
C PRO A 41 20.88 15.60 12.39
N ARG A 42 20.18 14.54 11.94
CA ARG A 42 19.22 13.80 12.77
C ARG A 42 19.74 12.40 13.10
N PRO A 43 19.76 11.97 14.38
CA PRO A 43 20.06 10.58 14.73
C PRO A 43 19.02 9.63 14.15
N ILE A 44 19.48 8.63 13.40
CA ILE A 44 18.64 7.53 12.88
C ILE A 44 18.84 6.22 13.65
N GLY A 45 19.86 6.17 14.48
CA GLY A 45 20.17 5.05 15.37
C GLY A 45 21.47 5.30 16.11
N ALA A 46 21.91 4.30 16.86
CA ALA A 46 23.21 4.28 17.50
C ALA A 46 23.78 2.86 17.53
N TYR A 47 25.09 2.73 17.38
CA TYR A 47 25.77 1.51 17.78
C TYR A 47 25.96 1.52 19.30
N VAL A 48 25.49 0.47 19.95
CA VAL A 48 25.65 0.21 21.37
C VAL A 48 26.88 -0.68 21.51
N VAL A 49 27.93 -0.16 22.12
CA VAL A 49 29.18 -0.86 22.38
C VAL A 49 29.30 -1.14 23.87
N GLY A 50 29.34 -2.42 24.23
CA GLY A 50 29.43 -2.87 25.62
C GLY A 50 29.67 -4.38 25.71
N ARG A 51 30.33 -4.85 26.78
CA ARG A 51 30.64 -6.28 27.00
C ARG A 51 31.37 -6.97 25.82
N GLY A 52 32.19 -6.24 25.08
CA GLY A 52 32.87 -6.76 23.88
C GLY A 52 31.95 -7.01 22.68
N THR A 53 30.70 -6.56 22.74
CA THR A 53 29.71 -6.68 21.65
C THR A 53 29.35 -5.32 21.08
N VAL A 54 28.97 -5.31 19.80
CA VAL A 54 28.49 -4.12 19.09
C VAL A 54 27.14 -4.45 18.48
N HIS A 55 26.11 -3.70 18.88
CA HIS A 55 24.75 -3.88 18.38
C HIS A 55 24.18 -2.57 17.85
N TYR A 56 23.60 -2.60 16.65
CA TYR A 56 22.87 -1.45 16.14
C TYR A 56 21.49 -1.34 16.79
N ARG A 57 21.17 -0.15 17.32
CA ARG A 57 19.85 0.18 17.86
C ARG A 57 19.23 1.31 17.03
N PRO A 58 18.14 1.07 16.29
CA PRO A 58 17.46 2.13 15.55
C PRO A 58 16.79 3.15 16.49
N ALA A 59 16.82 4.43 16.09
CA ALA A 59 16.09 5.49 16.75
C ALA A 59 14.75 5.69 16.02
N PHE A 60 13.66 5.27 16.66
CA PHE A 60 12.32 5.46 16.13
C PHE A 60 11.63 6.59 16.86
N ASP A 61 11.16 7.59 16.10
CA ASP A 61 10.21 8.57 16.62
C ASP A 61 8.80 7.96 16.55
N VAL A 62 8.32 7.50 17.71
CA VAL A 62 7.00 6.87 17.83
C VAL A 62 5.89 7.82 17.38
N ARG A 63 6.04 9.13 17.57
CA ARG A 63 5.05 10.12 17.14
C ARG A 63 5.03 10.24 15.62
N GLU A 64 6.20 10.26 14.99
CA GLU A 64 6.32 10.28 13.54
C GLU A 64 5.74 9.01 12.91
N ILE A 65 6.03 7.83 13.48
CA ILE A 65 5.45 6.56 13.04
C ILE A 65 3.92 6.58 13.19
N LEU A 66 3.42 7.05 14.33
CA LEU A 66 1.99 7.14 14.57
C LEU A 66 1.31 8.11 13.60
N ALA A 67 1.93 9.27 13.34
CA ALA A 67 1.45 10.23 12.35
C ALA A 67 1.43 9.66 10.93
N ALA A 68 2.47 8.91 10.53
CA ALA A 68 2.49 8.24 9.24
C ALA A 68 1.40 7.16 9.14
N ALA A 69 1.23 6.35 10.20
CA ALA A 69 0.22 5.31 10.26
C ALA A 69 -1.21 5.88 10.18
N THR A 70 -1.49 7.00 10.85
CA THR A 70 -2.80 7.64 10.80
C THR A 70 -3.10 8.20 9.41
N VAL A 71 -2.12 8.80 8.73
CA VAL A 71 -2.28 9.26 7.34
C VAL A 71 -2.59 8.09 6.40
N VAL A 72 -1.84 6.99 6.48
CA VAL A 72 -2.08 5.80 5.66
C VAL A 72 -3.47 5.22 5.92
N ALA A 73 -3.88 5.13 7.19
CA ALA A 73 -5.20 4.64 7.56
C ALA A 73 -6.31 5.55 6.99
N ALA A 74 -6.17 6.86 7.09
CA ALA A 74 -7.13 7.82 6.53
C ALA A 74 -7.24 7.71 5.01
N VAL A 75 -6.11 7.64 4.30
CA VAL A 75 -6.08 7.46 2.83
C VAL A 75 -6.76 6.16 2.43
N THR A 76 -6.47 5.08 3.16
CA THR A 76 -7.07 3.76 2.90
C THR A 76 -8.57 3.77 3.16
N ALA A 77 -9.02 4.39 4.25
CA ALA A 77 -10.45 4.52 4.56
C ALA A 77 -11.20 5.32 3.47
N VAL A 78 -10.59 6.41 2.96
CA VAL A 78 -11.15 7.18 1.83
C VAL A 78 -11.17 6.35 0.54
N ALA A 79 -10.11 5.61 0.25
CA ALA A 79 -10.05 4.75 -0.93
C ALA A 79 -11.11 3.63 -0.89
N VAL A 80 -11.29 3.00 0.27
CA VAL A 80 -12.30 1.96 0.48
C VAL A 80 -13.72 2.54 0.43
N SER A 81 -13.96 3.71 1.03
CA SER A 81 -15.30 4.34 1.01
C SER A 81 -15.69 4.82 -0.39
N ARG A 82 -14.73 5.22 -1.22
CA ARG A 82 -14.95 5.57 -2.64
C ARG A 82 -15.05 4.36 -3.55
N ARG A 83 -14.71 3.16 -3.08
CA ARG A 83 -14.82 1.95 -3.90
C ARG A 83 -16.30 1.66 -4.13
N GLY A 84 -16.77 1.89 -5.35
CA GLY A 84 -18.14 1.58 -5.75
C GLY A 84 -18.49 0.12 -5.44
N ARG A 85 -19.74 -0.13 -5.04
CA ARG A 85 -20.23 -1.49 -4.83
C ARG A 85 -20.12 -2.27 -6.14
N PRO A 86 -19.73 -3.56 -6.11
CA PRO A 86 -19.80 -4.41 -7.29
C PRO A 86 -21.20 -4.32 -7.90
N ALA A 87 -21.28 -3.99 -9.20
CA ALA A 87 -22.56 -3.86 -9.92
C ALA A 87 -23.28 -5.21 -10.07
N VAL A 88 -22.58 -6.30 -9.81
CA VAL A 88 -23.05 -7.68 -9.89
C VAL A 88 -22.69 -8.36 -8.57
N GLY A 89 -23.67 -9.00 -7.93
CA GLY A 89 -23.45 -9.83 -6.75
C GLY A 89 -22.90 -11.20 -7.11
N SER A 90 -23.42 -12.26 -6.49
CA SER A 90 -22.95 -13.63 -6.75
C SER A 90 -23.42 -14.15 -8.12
N VAL A 91 -22.48 -14.79 -8.83
CA VAL A 91 -22.75 -15.55 -10.05
C VAL A 91 -22.68 -17.03 -9.69
N HIS A 92 -23.70 -17.80 -10.02
CA HIS A 92 -23.74 -19.25 -9.83
C HIS A 92 -24.06 -19.95 -11.14
N MET A 93 -23.29 -21.00 -11.44
CA MET A 93 -23.55 -21.88 -12.57
C MET A 93 -24.29 -23.13 -12.10
N GLY A 94 -25.43 -23.43 -12.72
CA GLY A 94 -26.18 -24.64 -12.46
C GLY A 94 -25.68 -25.82 -13.32
N PRO A 95 -25.90 -27.07 -12.89
CA PRO A 95 -25.72 -28.24 -13.76
C PRO A 95 -26.59 -28.07 -15.02
N GLY A 96 -25.98 -28.13 -16.20
CA GLY A 96 -26.65 -27.85 -17.47
C GLY A 96 -26.37 -26.46 -18.07
N GLY A 97 -25.48 -25.66 -17.49
CA GLY A 97 -24.92 -24.47 -18.14
C GLY A 97 -25.67 -23.16 -17.93
N TRP A 98 -26.70 -23.15 -17.09
CA TRP A 98 -27.43 -21.92 -16.74
C TRP A 98 -26.63 -21.06 -15.76
N VAL A 99 -26.77 -19.74 -15.85
CA VAL A 99 -26.11 -18.77 -14.96
C VAL A 99 -27.15 -17.98 -14.17
N SER A 100 -27.14 -18.09 -12.85
CA SER A 100 -27.91 -17.24 -11.94
C SER A 100 -27.04 -16.08 -11.49
N ILE A 101 -27.50 -14.86 -11.71
CA ILE A 101 -26.83 -13.63 -11.26
C ILE A 101 -27.70 -12.97 -10.19
N LYS A 102 -27.17 -12.80 -8.97
CA LYS A 102 -27.85 -12.14 -7.84
C LYS A 102 -27.34 -10.71 -7.68
N GLY A 103 -28.18 -9.82 -7.14
CA GLY A 103 -27.78 -8.43 -6.83
C GLY A 103 -27.75 -7.49 -8.04
N VAL A 104 -28.23 -7.92 -9.21
CA VAL A 104 -28.44 -7.06 -10.38
C VAL A 104 -29.90 -6.61 -10.43
N PRO A 105 -30.17 -5.31 -10.71
CA PRO A 105 -31.51 -4.86 -11.03
C PRO A 105 -32.07 -5.67 -12.21
N ALA A 106 -33.37 -6.01 -12.16
CA ALA A 106 -34.02 -6.65 -13.28
C ALA A 106 -33.79 -5.79 -14.54
N PRO A 107 -33.27 -6.36 -15.64
CA PRO A 107 -33.03 -5.61 -16.86
C PRO A 107 -34.34 -4.96 -17.30
N ALA A 108 -34.31 -3.65 -17.54
CA ALA A 108 -35.49 -2.92 -17.99
C ALA A 108 -36.03 -3.58 -19.27
N LEU A 109 -37.28 -4.08 -19.22
CA LEU A 109 -37.93 -4.75 -20.35
C LEU A 109 -38.05 -3.86 -21.59
N ARG A 110 -37.91 -2.54 -21.41
CA ARG A 110 -37.73 -1.55 -22.47
C ARG A 110 -36.58 -0.61 -22.08
N PRO A 111 -35.35 -0.82 -22.59
CA PRO A 111 -34.32 0.20 -22.45
C PRO A 111 -34.80 1.47 -23.14
N SER A 112 -34.75 2.61 -22.43
CA SER A 112 -35.26 3.92 -22.90
C SER A 112 -34.51 4.51 -24.10
N GLY A 113 -33.49 3.81 -24.61
CA GLY A 113 -32.80 4.14 -25.85
C GLY A 113 -31.72 3.11 -26.20
N ARG A 114 -31.27 3.12 -27.46
CA ARG A 114 -30.13 2.30 -27.89
C ARG A 114 -28.84 2.85 -27.26
N PRO A 115 -28.06 2.04 -26.53
CA PRO A 115 -26.77 2.47 -26.02
C PRO A 115 -25.83 2.77 -27.20
N TRP A 116 -24.92 3.72 -27.00
CA TRP A 116 -24.06 4.26 -28.08
C TRP A 116 -23.22 3.16 -28.76
N TRP A 117 -22.71 2.19 -27.98
CA TRP A 117 -21.95 1.06 -28.50
C TRP A 117 -22.78 0.19 -29.44
N ALA A 118 -24.10 0.05 -29.20
CA ALA A 118 -24.96 -0.76 -30.05
C ALA A 118 -25.21 -0.11 -31.42
N ARG A 119 -25.11 1.22 -31.51
CA ARG A 119 -25.13 1.92 -32.81
C ARG A 119 -23.81 1.73 -33.54
N LEU A 120 -22.70 1.81 -32.80
CA LEU A 120 -21.35 1.68 -33.32
C LEU A 120 -21.08 0.27 -33.87
N LEU A 121 -21.56 -0.77 -33.17
CA LEU A 121 -21.45 -2.17 -33.59
C LEU A 121 -22.55 -2.62 -34.55
N ARG A 122 -23.47 -1.74 -34.97
CA ARG A 122 -24.67 -2.09 -35.77
C ARG A 122 -25.42 -3.31 -35.23
N ALA A 123 -25.47 -3.48 -33.91
CA ALA A 123 -26.10 -4.64 -33.30
C ALA A 123 -27.60 -4.67 -33.60
N ARG A 124 -28.09 -5.78 -34.18
CA ARG A 124 -29.52 -6.00 -34.45
C ARG A 124 -30.17 -6.64 -33.23
N ARG A 125 -31.41 -6.23 -32.95
CA ARG A 125 -32.21 -6.80 -31.86
C ARG A 125 -32.58 -8.23 -32.23
N LEU A 126 -32.24 -9.19 -31.38
CA LEU A 126 -32.79 -10.53 -31.47
C LEU A 126 -34.27 -10.46 -31.09
N VAL A 127 -35.15 -10.67 -32.06
CA VAL A 127 -36.57 -10.85 -31.82
C VAL A 127 -36.75 -12.31 -31.44
N VAL A 128 -37.09 -12.57 -30.18
CA VAL A 128 -37.47 -13.92 -29.75
C VAL A 128 -38.89 -14.15 -30.27
N GLU A 129 -39.00 -14.94 -31.33
CA GLU A 129 -40.28 -15.46 -31.80
C GLU A 129 -40.77 -16.46 -30.75
N ARG A 130 -41.90 -16.15 -30.12
CA ARG A 130 -42.59 -17.11 -29.25
C ARG A 130 -43.47 -17.98 -30.15
N ALA A 131 -43.11 -19.25 -30.25
CA ALA A 131 -44.02 -20.32 -30.67
C ALA A 131 -45.07 -20.56 -29.57
#